data_AF-A0AA50DS31-F1
#
_entry.id   AF-A0AA50DS31-F1
#
_cell.length_a   1.000
_cell.length_b   1.000
_cell.length_c   1.000
_cell.angle_alpha   90.00
_cell.angle_beta   90.00
_cell.angle_gamma   90.00
#
_symmetry.space_group_name_H-M   'P 1'
#
loop_
_entity.id
_entity.type
_entity.pdbx_description
1 polymer ?
#
loop_
_entity_poly.entity_id
_entity_poly.type
_entity_poly.pdbx_seq_one_letter_code
_entity_poly.pdbx_strand_id
1 'polypeptide(L)'
;MQQMNVISSLLTVSNAAAANAIRRLLEILMDVMGVSVANNLHRRIESGLKLFGDDAAAINALKAVGNAGSHGNDITHQDLEEACQVLEAIVKKFCHVSPDLSDIVERLETAFTKRA
;
A
#
# COMPACT_ATOMS: atom_id res chain seq x y z
N MET A 1 -5.72 -3.27 13.15
CA MET A 1 -7.13 -2.97 12.81
C MET A 1 -7.39 -1.51 12.44
N GLN A 2 -6.67 -0.51 13.01
CA GLN A 2 -7.00 0.91 12.80
C GLN A 2 -6.61 1.48 11.42
N GLN A 3 -5.61 0.93 10.72
CA GLN A 3 -5.19 1.41 9.39
C GLN A 3 -6.10 0.93 8.23
N MET A 4 -6.82 -0.19 8.40
CA MET A 4 -7.83 -0.64 7.43
C MET A 4 -9.04 0.31 7.38
N ASN A 5 -9.37 0.98 8.48
CA ASN A 5 -10.45 1.97 8.51
C ASN A 5 -10.13 3.21 7.66
N VAL A 6 -8.85 3.54 7.46
CA VAL A 6 -8.45 4.69 6.63
C VAL A 6 -8.62 4.37 5.14
N ILE A 7 -8.25 3.17 4.70
CA ILE A 7 -8.52 2.73 3.32
C ILE A 7 -10.04 2.60 3.11
N SER A 8 -10.76 2.03 4.09
CA SER A 8 -12.22 1.92 4.06
C SER A 8 -12.91 3.29 3.94
N SER A 9 -12.35 4.33 4.56
CA SER A 9 -12.86 5.71 4.43
C SER A 9 -12.50 6.40 3.11
N LEU A 10 -11.51 5.88 2.35
CA LEU A 10 -11.16 6.38 1.02
C LEU A 10 -11.98 5.72 -0.10
N LEU A 11 -12.44 4.48 0.13
CA LEU A 11 -13.40 3.77 -0.74
C LEU A 11 -14.68 4.59 -0.99
N THR A 12 -15.11 5.38 0.00
CA THR A 12 -16.35 6.15 -0.05
C THR A 12 -16.24 7.48 -0.81
N VAL A 13 -15.03 7.92 -1.19
CA VAL A 13 -14.80 9.26 -1.78
C VAL A 13 -14.24 9.18 -3.20
N SER A 14 -13.29 8.28 -3.48
CA SER A 14 -12.73 8.10 -4.83
C SER A 14 -11.99 6.77 -4.99
N ASN A 15 -12.43 5.96 -5.97
CA ASN A 15 -11.80 4.68 -6.30
C ASN A 15 -10.32 4.84 -6.72
N ALA A 16 -10.00 5.93 -7.42
CA ALA A 16 -8.63 6.24 -7.81
C ALA A 16 -7.75 6.59 -6.59
N ALA A 17 -8.29 7.31 -5.61
CA ALA A 17 -7.57 7.61 -4.38
C ALA A 17 -7.32 6.35 -3.54
N ALA A 18 -8.31 5.45 -3.45
CA ALA A 18 -8.17 4.17 -2.76
C ALA A 18 -7.11 3.26 -3.42
N ALA A 19 -7.11 3.16 -4.74
CA ALA A 19 -6.09 2.42 -5.50
C ALA A 19 -4.68 3.00 -5.30
N ASN A 20 -4.53 4.33 -5.29
CA ASN A 20 -3.25 4.98 -4.99
C ASN A 20 -2.79 4.72 -3.55
N ALA A 21 -3.70 4.64 -2.58
CA ALA A 21 -3.37 4.27 -1.21
C ALA A 21 -2.85 2.83 -1.11
N ILE A 22 -3.48 1.87 -1.81
CA ILE A 22 -3.01 0.48 -1.91
C ILE A 22 -1.59 0.43 -2.48
N ARG A 23 -1.34 1.18 -3.55
CA ARG A 23 0.01 1.31 -4.14
C ARG A 23 1.03 1.82 -3.13
N ARG A 24 0.69 2.85 -2.35
CA ARG A 24 1.59 3.43 -1.35
C ARG A 24 1.88 2.48 -0.19
N LEU A 25 0.91 1.67 0.20
CA LEU A 25 1.12 0.65 1.23
C LEU A 25 2.01 -0.48 0.73
N LEU A 26 1.91 -0.84 -0.55
CA LEU A 26 2.83 -1.78 -1.16
C LEU A 26 4.26 -1.24 -1.21
N GLU A 27 4.46 0.06 -1.46
CA GLU A 27 5.76 0.72 -1.35
C GLU A 27 6.36 0.60 0.06
N ILE A 28 5.56 0.86 1.09
CA ILE A 28 6.00 0.77 2.49
C ILE A 28 6.38 -0.67 2.85
N LEU A 29 5.59 -1.65 2.40
CA LEU A 29 5.93 -3.07 2.60
C LEU A 29 7.30 -3.40 1.99
N MET A 30 7.62 -2.84 0.82
CA MET A 30 8.93 -3.02 0.20
C MET A 30 10.07 -2.38 0.99
N ASP A 31 9.83 -1.23 1.61
CA ASP A 31 10.79 -0.62 2.54
C ASP A 31 11.06 -1.56 3.72
N VAL A 32 10.01 -2.09 4.35
CA VAL A 32 10.09 -3.02 5.49
C VAL A 32 10.83 -4.31 5.11
N MET A 33 10.61 -4.81 3.90
CA MET A 33 11.27 -6.02 3.38
C MET A 33 12.70 -5.78 2.89
N GLY A 34 13.23 -4.56 3.00
CA GLY A 34 14.61 -4.22 2.59
C GLY A 34 14.81 -4.20 1.07
N VAL A 35 13.73 -4.04 0.29
CA VAL A 35 13.82 -3.91 -1.18
C VAL A 35 14.51 -2.58 -1.51
N SER A 36 15.64 -2.64 -2.20
CA SER A 36 16.38 -1.44 -2.61
C SER A 36 15.51 -0.47 -3.43
N VAL A 37 15.72 0.82 -3.23
CA VAL A 37 15.06 1.87 -4.01
C VAL A 37 15.48 1.74 -5.48
N ALA A 38 14.53 1.92 -6.40
CA ALA A 38 14.77 1.91 -7.85
C ALA A 38 14.25 3.20 -8.51
N ASN A 39 14.68 3.47 -9.75
CA ASN A 39 14.34 4.67 -10.50
C ASN A 39 12.83 4.89 -10.72
N ASN A 40 12.01 3.84 -10.63
CA ASN A 40 10.56 3.95 -10.60
C ASN A 40 9.95 2.82 -9.78
N LEU A 41 8.71 3.04 -9.30
CA LEU A 41 8.02 2.06 -8.46
C LEU A 41 7.90 0.70 -9.16
N HIS A 42 7.54 0.70 -10.45
CA HIS A 42 7.30 -0.53 -11.17
C HIS A 42 8.53 -1.46 -11.13
N ARG A 43 9.71 -0.92 -11.44
CA ARG A 43 10.99 -1.63 -11.36
C ARG A 43 11.34 -2.03 -9.93
N ARG A 44 11.01 -1.17 -8.96
CA ARG A 44 11.20 -1.49 -7.54
C ARG A 44 10.41 -2.73 -7.16
N ILE A 45 9.12 -2.77 -7.51
CA ILE A 45 8.24 -3.91 -7.27
C ILE A 45 8.80 -5.15 -7.94
N GLU A 46 9.14 -5.08 -9.22
CA GLU A 46 9.67 -6.23 -9.96
C GLU A 46 10.97 -6.78 -9.37
N SER A 47 11.87 -5.91 -8.93
CA SER A 47 13.12 -6.32 -8.28
C SER A 47 12.88 -7.00 -6.94
N GLY A 48 11.83 -6.59 -6.21
CA GLY A 48 11.44 -7.15 -4.92
C GLY A 48 10.60 -8.42 -5.01
N LEU A 49 9.95 -8.72 -6.15
CA LEU A 49 9.02 -9.86 -6.29
C LEU A 49 9.62 -11.20 -5.84
N LYS A 50 10.93 -11.41 -6.06
CA LYS A 50 11.62 -12.64 -5.67
C LYS A 50 11.64 -12.87 -4.15
N LEU A 51 11.55 -11.81 -3.35
CA LEU A 51 11.53 -11.89 -1.88
C LEU A 51 10.17 -12.36 -1.34
N PHE A 52 9.12 -12.28 -2.16
CA PHE A 52 7.77 -12.68 -1.77
C PHE A 52 7.45 -14.14 -2.16
N GLY A 53 8.35 -14.83 -2.89
CA GLY A 53 8.19 -16.25 -3.23
C GLY A 53 6.83 -16.55 -3.87
N ASP A 54 6.08 -17.48 -3.27
CA ASP A 54 4.76 -17.90 -3.73
C ASP A 54 3.72 -16.77 -3.71
N ASP A 55 3.95 -15.69 -2.95
CA ASP A 55 3.05 -14.55 -2.86
C ASP A 55 3.31 -13.48 -3.94
N ALA A 56 4.29 -13.69 -4.83
CA ALA A 56 4.59 -12.76 -5.92
C ALA A 56 3.37 -12.45 -6.82
N ALA A 57 2.45 -13.41 -6.99
CA ALA A 57 1.20 -13.21 -7.72
C ALA A 57 0.28 -12.18 -7.04
N ALA A 58 0.15 -12.27 -5.71
CA ALA A 58 -0.63 -11.32 -4.91
C ALA A 58 -0.04 -9.91 -4.97
N ILE A 59 1.29 -9.78 -4.89
CA ILE A 59 1.99 -8.50 -5.03
C ILE A 59 1.74 -7.88 -6.42
N ASN A 60 1.76 -8.68 -7.48
CA ASN A 60 1.47 -8.21 -8.83
C ASN A 60 0.01 -7.78 -9.01
N ALA A 61 -0.95 -8.46 -8.36
CA ALA A 61 -2.35 -8.05 -8.37
C ALA A 61 -2.53 -6.68 -7.72
N LEU A 62 -1.94 -6.45 -6.54
CA LEU A 62 -1.97 -5.15 -5.86
C LEU A 62 -1.32 -4.03 -6.70
N LYS A 63 -0.20 -4.33 -7.37
CA LYS A 63 0.45 -3.43 -8.34
C LYS A 63 -0.51 -3.06 -9.48
N ALA A 64 -1.24 -4.03 -10.03
CA ALA A 64 -2.17 -3.81 -11.13
C ALA A 64 -3.32 -2.87 -10.71
N VAL A 65 -3.92 -3.10 -9.54
CA VAL A 65 -4.98 -2.23 -8.97
C VAL A 65 -4.45 -0.81 -8.75
N GLY A 66 -3.28 -0.67 -8.13
CA GLY A 66 -2.66 0.64 -7.92
C GLY A 66 -2.37 1.40 -9.23
N ASN A 67 -1.91 0.69 -10.26
CA ASN A 67 -1.67 1.28 -11.57
C ASN A 67 -2.96 1.69 -12.26
N ALA A 68 -4.03 0.89 -12.17
CA ALA A 68 -5.33 1.23 -12.72
C ALA A 68 -5.84 2.57 -12.15
N GLY A 69 -5.64 2.80 -10.84
CA GLY A 69 -6.06 4.04 -10.19
C GLY A 69 -5.30 5.27 -10.68
N SER A 70 -4.00 5.12 -10.94
CA SER A 70 -3.15 6.20 -11.47
C SER A 70 -3.45 6.54 -12.94
N HIS A 71 -3.95 5.59 -13.73
CA HIS A 71 -4.24 5.79 -15.16
C HIS A 71 -5.71 6.16 -15.44
N GLY A 72 -6.54 6.28 -14.40
CA GLY A 72 -7.96 6.61 -14.54
C GLY A 72 -8.79 5.47 -15.15
N ASN A 73 -8.33 4.22 -15.01
CA ASN A 73 -9.11 3.06 -15.43
C ASN A 73 -10.33 2.90 -14.53
N ASP A 74 -11.38 2.26 -15.04
CA ASP A 74 -12.54 1.88 -14.25
C ASP A 74 -12.12 0.87 -13.18
N ILE A 75 -12.35 1.24 -11.93
CA ILE A 75 -12.14 0.41 -10.75
C ILE A 75 -13.46 0.34 -10.02
N THR A 76 -13.92 -0.87 -9.73
CA THR A 76 -15.13 -1.09 -8.96
C THR A 76 -14.84 -1.09 -7.46
N HIS A 77 -15.89 -0.95 -6.65
CA HIS A 77 -15.76 -1.10 -5.20
C HIS A 77 -15.29 -2.51 -4.81
N GLN A 78 -15.77 -3.53 -5.53
CA GLN A 78 -15.39 -4.93 -5.33
C GLN A 78 -13.90 -5.15 -5.54
N ASP A 79 -13.31 -4.59 -6.61
CA ASP A 79 -11.88 -4.71 -6.89
C ASP A 79 -11.03 -4.15 -5.75
N LEU A 80 -11.50 -3.07 -5.12
CA LEU A 80 -10.80 -2.43 -4.01
C LEU A 80 -10.95 -3.22 -2.70
N GLU A 81 -12.12 -3.79 -2.43
CA GLU A 81 -12.32 -4.68 -1.28
C GLU A 81 -11.43 -5.92 -1.37
N GLU A 82 -11.40 -6.58 -2.54
CA GLU A 82 -10.56 -7.74 -2.78
C GLU A 82 -9.07 -7.39 -2.67
N ALA A 83 -8.65 -6.24 -3.20
CA ALA A 83 -7.29 -5.75 -3.03
C ALA A 83 -6.95 -5.49 -1.56
N CYS A 84 -7.89 -4.98 -0.75
CA CYS A 84 -7.68 -4.82 0.69
C CYS A 84 -7.48 -6.16 1.40
N GLN A 85 -8.27 -7.18 1.05
CA GLN A 85 -8.13 -8.53 1.62
C GLN A 85 -6.77 -9.13 1.28
N VAL A 86 -6.34 -9.03 0.03
CA VAL A 86 -5.02 -9.50 -0.42
C VAL A 86 -3.91 -8.76 0.33
N LEU A 87 -4.01 -7.43 0.44
CA LEU A 87 -3.03 -6.62 1.16
C LEU A 87 -2.94 -7.01 2.64
N GLU A 88 -4.07 -7.22 3.31
CA GLU A 88 -4.11 -7.64 4.71
C GLU A 88 -3.42 -9.00 4.91
N ALA A 89 -3.69 -9.98 4.03
CA ALA A 89 -3.07 -11.29 4.09
C ALA A 89 -1.54 -11.21 3.94
N ILE A 90 -1.06 -10.39 3.01
CA ILE A 90 0.37 -10.17 2.77
C ILE A 90 1.01 -9.48 3.98
N VAL A 91 0.42 -8.41 4.50
CA VAL A 91 0.98 -7.69 5.66
C VAL A 91 1.08 -8.63 6.87
N LYS A 92 0.06 -9.45 7.15
CA LYS A 92 0.10 -10.43 8.25
C LYS A 92 1.21 -11.46 8.09
N LYS A 93 1.50 -11.86 6.85
CA LYS A 93 2.49 -12.91 6.53
C LYS A 93 3.93 -12.41 6.58
N PHE A 94 4.17 -11.14 6.22
CA PHE A 94 5.52 -10.60 6.08
C PHE A 94 5.92 -9.64 7.20
N CYS A 95 4.95 -9.00 7.86
CA CYS A 95 5.21 -8.11 8.99
C CYS A 95 4.90 -8.82 10.32
N HIS A 96 5.87 -9.61 10.82
CA HIS A 96 5.78 -10.23 12.16
C HIS A 96 6.22 -9.29 13.30
N VAL A 97 6.75 -8.11 12.96
CA VAL A 97 7.24 -7.10 13.89
C VAL A 97 6.34 -5.88 13.73
N SER A 98 5.73 -5.40 14.82
CA SER A 98 5.05 -4.10 14.79
C SER A 98 6.03 -3.06 14.25
N PRO A 99 5.71 -2.37 13.15
CA PRO A 99 6.59 -1.32 12.66
C PRO A 99 6.71 -0.23 13.74
N ASP A 100 7.92 0.27 13.95
CA ASP A 100 8.10 1.51 14.70
C ASP A 100 7.54 2.65 13.87
N LEU A 101 6.46 3.26 14.35
CA LEU A 101 5.74 4.32 13.65
C LEU A 101 6.11 5.72 14.16
N SER A 102 7.09 5.83 15.07
CA SER A 102 7.41 7.07 15.79
C SER A 102 7.73 8.23 14.83
N ASP A 103 8.56 8.00 13.81
CA ASP A 103 8.92 9.02 12.81
C ASP A 103 7.72 9.48 11.97
N ILE A 104 6.78 8.58 11.70
CA ILE A 104 5.56 8.88 10.94
C ILE A 104 4.64 9.74 11.80
N VAL A 105 4.49 9.41 13.09
CA VAL A 105 3.70 10.17 14.06
C VAL A 105 4.28 11.58 14.22
N GLU A 106 5.58 11.71 14.45
CA GLU A 106 6.25 13.00 14.62
C GLU A 106 6.11 13.90 13.38
N ARG A 107 6.28 13.32 12.18
CA ARG A 107 6.07 14.05 10.92
C ARG A 107 4.63 14.54 10.76
N LEU A 108 3.65 13.72 11.14
CA LEU A 108 2.23 14.07 11.04
C LEU A 108 1.84 15.13 12.07
N GLU A 109 2.31 15.04 13.31
CA GLU A 109 2.12 16.10 14.32
C GLU A 109 2.74 17.41 13.85
N THR A 110 3.95 17.38 13.30
CA THR A 110 4.59 18.58 12.78
C THR A 110 3.81 19.21 11.62
N ALA A 111 3.26 18.38 10.73
CA ALA A 111 2.55 18.83 9.54
C ALA A 111 1.13 19.37 9.84
N PHE A 112 0.46 18.87 10.87
CA PHE A 112 -0.96 19.16 11.12
C PHE A 112 -1.24 19.85 12.46
N THR A 113 -0.27 19.94 13.36
CA THR A 113 -0.40 20.67 14.65
C THR A 113 0.14 22.10 14.56
N LYS A 114 0.77 22.52 13.45
CA LYS A 114 1.08 23.94 13.19
C LYS A 114 -0.04 24.65 12.45
N ARG A 115 -1.07 25.02 13.21
CA ARG A 115 -1.87 26.26 13.07
C ARG A 115 -2.67 26.44 14.36
N ALA A 116 -2.04 27.11 15.34
CA ALA A 116 -2.76 27.96 16.27
C ALA A 116 -3.00 29.31 15.59
#